data_AF-A0A315V384-F1
#
_entry.id   AF-A0A315V384-F1
#
_cell.length_a   1.000
_cell.length_b   1.000
_cell.length_c   1.000
_cell.angle_alpha   90.00
_cell.angle_beta   90.00
_cell.angle_gamma   90.00
#
_symmetry.space_group_name_H-M   'P 1'
#
loop_
_entity.id
_entity.type
_entity.pdbx_description
1 polymer ?
#
loop_
_entity_poly.entity_id
_entity_poly.type
_entity_poly.pdbx_seq_one_letter_code
_entity_poly.pdbx_strand_id
1 'polypeptide(L)'
;MVRNRFEIMESSLAGSEGEKSQIYYITKATLDKEELRRKSEEMKCRIHKMELETKALENTIQLFTGRCAGYSNSLSQMKKFSEEYHEKAQLEERLKAAEKTLKFKKQQIQELLQEIQDMDSTWESLVLEEKVEKEKTRHMQGFITTLNKEAASMQEKIGRVTNQYTKLIREVRSAQSTRSATLEEQDIKLRELKQFNKSIDNMLNKAMEEDPDLRPVLEEYFQKANLPFPPPTSTISSQGSYKMSSTRSSLSS
;
A
#
# COMPACT_ATOMS: atom_id res chain seq x y z
N MET A 1 118.39 67.70 2.76
CA MET A 1 117.67 67.52 4.05
C MET A 1 116.41 66.66 3.98
N VAL A 2 115.70 66.57 2.84
CA VAL A 2 114.47 65.75 2.73
C VAL A 2 114.76 64.24 2.58
N ARG A 3 115.90 63.87 1.98
CA ARG A 3 116.35 62.47 1.83
C ARG A 3 116.56 61.75 3.18
N ASN A 4 117.28 62.37 4.12
CA ASN A 4 117.51 61.78 5.45
C ASN A 4 116.21 61.60 6.26
N ARG A 5 115.19 62.44 6.03
CA ARG A 5 113.88 62.26 6.71
C ARG A 5 113.09 61.09 6.15
N PHE A 6 113.23 60.82 4.85
CA PHE A 6 112.63 59.66 4.21
C PHE A 6 113.27 58.36 4.67
N GLU A 7 114.59 58.29 4.75
CA GLU A 7 115.30 57.09 5.25
C GLU A 7 114.97 56.78 6.71
N ILE A 8 114.80 57.78 7.58
CA ILE A 8 114.42 57.57 8.99
C ILE A 8 112.98 57.06 9.11
N MET A 9 112.08 57.51 8.22
CA MET A 9 110.69 57.04 8.17
C MET A 9 110.60 55.60 7.64
N GLU A 10 111.41 55.26 6.63
CA GLU A 10 111.51 53.88 6.13
C GLU A 10 112.09 52.93 7.18
N SER A 11 113.11 53.39 7.92
CA SER A 11 113.77 52.60 8.97
C SER A 11 112.85 52.30 10.16
N SER A 12 111.88 53.18 10.44
CA SER A 12 110.87 52.98 11.48
C SER A 12 109.66 52.16 11.01
N LEU A 13 109.47 52.03 9.70
CA LEU A 13 108.43 51.20 9.10
C LEU A 13 108.91 49.76 8.82
N ALA A 14 110.22 49.53 8.77
CA ALA A 14 110.86 48.25 8.50
C ALA A 14 111.32 47.48 9.76
N GLY A 15 110.77 47.80 10.94
CA GLY A 15 111.00 47.06 12.17
C GLY A 15 109.87 46.08 12.49
N SER A 16 110.24 44.82 12.74
CA SER A 16 109.44 43.69 13.26
C SER A 16 108.85 42.72 12.22
N GLU A 17 109.60 41.63 12.01
CA GLU A 17 109.08 40.34 11.52
C GLU A 17 107.99 39.83 12.48
N GLY A 18 106.73 39.85 12.04
CA GLY A 18 105.63 39.17 12.74
C GLY A 18 104.27 39.87 12.69
N GLU A 19 104.22 41.18 12.44
CA GLU A 19 102.96 41.94 12.48
C GLU A 19 102.80 42.78 11.21
N LYS A 20 101.85 42.40 10.35
CA LYS A 20 101.56 43.14 9.11
C LYS A 20 101.24 44.61 9.44
N SER A 21 101.98 45.54 8.82
CA SER A 21 101.81 46.99 9.01
C SER A 21 100.39 47.47 8.68
N GLN A 22 99.86 48.43 9.44
CA GLN A 22 98.48 48.95 9.34
C GLN A 22 98.09 49.38 7.91
N ILE A 23 99.06 49.87 7.14
CA ILE A 23 98.89 50.27 5.74
C ILE A 23 98.52 49.07 4.84
N TYR A 24 99.09 47.89 5.09
CA TYR A 24 98.79 46.68 4.33
C TYR A 24 97.32 46.27 4.51
N TYR A 25 96.79 46.32 5.74
CA TYR A 25 95.39 45.99 6.00
C TYR A 25 94.42 47.02 5.41
N ILE A 26 94.76 48.32 5.47
CA ILE A 26 93.96 49.38 4.84
C ILE A 26 93.94 49.23 3.31
N THR A 27 95.09 48.96 2.70
CA THR A 27 95.21 48.80 1.24
C THR A 27 94.47 47.54 0.78
N LYS A 28 94.64 46.42 1.48
CA LYS A 28 93.90 45.18 1.19
C LYS A 28 92.40 45.36 1.34
N ALA A 29 91.93 45.98 2.43
CA ALA A 29 90.52 46.26 2.62
C ALA A 29 89.95 47.21 1.53
N THR A 30 90.76 48.14 1.04
CA THR A 30 90.37 49.06 -0.05
C THR A 30 90.27 48.33 -1.39
N LEU A 31 91.23 47.46 -1.71
CA LEU A 31 91.18 46.61 -2.91
C LEU A 31 90.01 45.63 -2.87
N ASP A 32 89.81 44.95 -1.73
CA ASP A 32 88.70 44.02 -1.52
C ASP A 32 87.34 44.75 -1.66
N LYS A 33 87.23 45.98 -1.14
CA LYS A 33 86.03 46.83 -1.28
C LYS A 33 85.76 47.22 -2.74
N GLU A 34 86.79 47.56 -3.50
CA GLU A 34 86.67 47.91 -4.92
C GLU A 34 86.31 46.69 -5.78
N GLU A 35 86.87 45.52 -5.48
CA GLU A 35 86.50 44.26 -6.14
C GLU A 35 85.03 43.90 -5.86
N LEU A 36 84.58 44.04 -4.60
CA LEU A 36 83.18 43.86 -4.22
C LEU A 36 82.26 44.87 -4.91
N ARG A 37 82.69 46.13 -5.07
CA ARG A 37 81.94 47.15 -5.82
C ARG A 37 81.79 46.75 -7.29
N ARG A 38 82.86 46.29 -7.94
CA ARG A 38 82.82 45.82 -9.33
C ARG A 38 81.90 44.61 -9.50
N LYS A 39 82.00 43.63 -8.59
CA LYS A 39 81.09 42.47 -8.54
C LYS A 39 79.63 42.89 -8.32
N SER A 40 79.39 43.89 -7.46
CA SER A 40 78.05 44.43 -7.24
C SER A 40 77.47 45.07 -8.49
N GLU A 41 78.27 45.86 -9.22
CA GLU A 41 77.83 46.50 -10.46
C GLU A 41 77.57 45.47 -11.57
N GLU A 42 78.44 44.47 -11.73
CA GLU A 42 78.23 43.36 -12.66
C GLU A 42 76.92 42.61 -12.36
N MET A 43 76.65 42.33 -11.09
CA MET A 43 75.40 41.69 -10.66
C MET A 43 74.19 42.57 -10.94
N LYS A 44 74.27 43.89 -10.74
CA LYS A 44 73.18 44.83 -11.09
C LYS A 44 72.92 44.85 -12.60
N CYS A 45 73.96 44.91 -13.43
CA CYS A 45 73.80 44.83 -14.88
C CYS A 45 73.15 43.50 -15.29
N ARG A 46 73.52 42.38 -14.65
CA ARG A 46 72.92 41.06 -14.92
C ARG A 46 71.46 41.00 -14.50
N ILE A 47 71.12 41.53 -13.32
CA ILE A 47 69.73 41.62 -12.83
C ILE A 47 68.91 42.45 -13.82
N HIS A 48 69.39 43.63 -14.22
CA HIS A 48 68.66 44.48 -15.14
C HIS A 48 68.42 43.81 -16.50
N LYS A 49 69.42 43.09 -17.03
CA LYS A 49 69.25 42.29 -18.25
C LYS A 49 68.18 41.20 -18.09
N MET A 50 68.20 40.48 -16.96
CA MET A 50 67.20 39.44 -16.68
C MET A 50 65.80 40.01 -16.47
N GLU A 51 65.66 41.20 -15.87
CA GLU A 51 64.37 41.89 -15.72
C GLU A 51 63.78 42.27 -17.08
N LEU A 52 64.61 42.82 -17.98
CA LEU A 52 64.19 43.14 -19.35
C LEU A 52 63.78 41.87 -20.12
N GLU A 53 64.54 40.79 -19.99
CA GLU A 53 64.21 39.50 -20.60
C GLU A 53 62.90 38.91 -20.04
N THR A 54 62.71 38.95 -18.72
CA THR A 54 61.46 38.51 -18.07
C THR A 54 60.26 39.29 -18.59
N LYS A 55 60.40 40.63 -18.70
CA LYS A 55 59.35 41.50 -19.22
C LYS A 55 59.02 41.21 -20.69
N ALA A 56 60.03 40.91 -21.51
CA ALA A 56 59.83 40.51 -22.91
C ALA A 56 59.12 39.15 -23.02
N LEU A 57 59.47 38.19 -22.17
CA LEU A 57 58.80 36.89 -22.09
C LEU A 57 57.35 37.01 -21.64
N GLU A 58 57.06 37.80 -20.60
CA GLU A 58 55.69 38.08 -20.16
C GLU A 58 54.84 38.69 -21.28
N ASN A 59 55.39 39.67 -22.02
CA ASN A 59 54.69 40.26 -23.16
C ASN A 59 54.37 39.20 -24.23
N THR A 60 55.34 38.32 -24.52
CA THR A 60 55.16 37.23 -25.48
C THR A 60 54.07 36.26 -25.04
N ILE A 61 54.06 35.89 -23.75
CA ILE A 61 53.02 35.01 -23.17
C ILE A 61 51.65 35.68 -23.27
N GLN A 62 51.54 36.97 -22.96
CA GLN A 62 50.28 37.70 -23.06
C GLN A 62 49.76 37.75 -24.51
N LEU A 63 50.63 38.04 -25.48
CA LEU A 63 50.26 38.04 -26.90
C LEU A 63 49.83 36.64 -27.37
N PHE A 64 50.55 35.60 -26.98
CA PHE A 64 50.22 34.23 -27.33
C PHE A 64 48.88 33.81 -26.71
N THR A 65 48.69 34.09 -25.42
CA THR A 65 47.44 33.79 -24.70
C THR A 65 46.26 34.53 -25.32
N GLY A 66 46.41 35.82 -25.66
CA GLY A 66 45.39 36.61 -26.34
C GLY A 66 45.03 36.05 -27.72
N ARG A 67 46.02 35.62 -28.51
CA ARG A 67 45.78 34.98 -29.82
C ARG A 67 45.11 33.61 -29.68
N CYS A 68 45.54 32.79 -28.73
CA CYS A 68 44.93 31.49 -28.45
C CYS A 68 43.46 31.63 -28.00
N ALA A 69 43.18 32.60 -27.12
CA ALA A 69 41.81 32.91 -26.70
C ALA A 69 40.96 33.39 -27.90
N GLY A 70 41.50 34.27 -28.74
CA GLY A 70 40.85 34.73 -29.96
C GLY A 70 40.52 33.59 -30.92
N TYR A 71 41.50 32.70 -31.19
CA TYR A 71 41.30 31.55 -32.06
C TYR A 71 40.26 30.57 -31.52
N SER A 72 40.31 30.25 -30.22
CA SER A 72 39.33 29.39 -29.55
C SER A 72 37.90 29.97 -29.68
N ASN A 73 37.76 31.27 -29.46
CA ASN A 73 36.47 31.95 -29.58
C ASN A 73 35.95 31.92 -31.02
N SER A 74 36.78 32.25 -32.01
CA SER A 74 36.40 32.22 -33.43
C SER A 74 36.01 30.81 -33.88
N LEU A 75 36.73 29.78 -33.45
CA LEU A 75 36.41 28.38 -33.77
C LEU A 75 35.07 27.96 -33.13
N SER A 76 34.84 28.36 -31.88
CA SER A 76 33.58 28.08 -31.18
C SER A 76 32.39 28.78 -31.83
N GLN A 77 32.58 30.00 -32.35
CA GLN A 77 31.56 30.73 -33.10
C GLN A 77 31.29 30.07 -34.45
N MET A 78 32.32 29.76 -35.23
CA MET A 78 32.18 29.07 -36.51
C MET A 78 31.46 27.72 -36.37
N LYS A 79 31.74 26.97 -35.31
CA LYS A 79 31.06 25.71 -35.01
C LYS A 79 29.57 25.90 -34.69
N LYS A 80 29.18 27.02 -34.07
CA LYS A 80 27.78 27.33 -33.75
C LYS A 80 26.97 27.81 -34.95
N PHE A 81 27.62 28.46 -35.93
CA PHE A 81 26.99 28.90 -37.18
C PHE A 81 27.07 27.85 -38.30
N SER A 82 27.75 26.73 -38.06
CA SER A 82 27.78 25.61 -39.01
C SER A 82 26.38 25.02 -39.15
N GLU A 83 25.97 24.79 -40.40
CA GLU A 83 24.71 24.13 -40.75
C GLU A 83 24.57 22.76 -40.04
N GLU A 84 25.67 22.02 -39.93
CA GLU A 84 25.76 20.74 -39.21
C GLU A 84 25.39 20.86 -37.72
N TYR A 85 25.73 21.98 -37.07
CA TYR A 85 25.40 22.20 -35.65
C TYR A 85 23.91 22.46 -35.47
N HIS A 86 23.30 23.23 -36.38
CA HIS A 86 21.86 23.45 -36.38
C HIS A 86 21.09 22.17 -36.69
N GLU A 87 21.53 21.38 -37.66
CA GLU A 87 20.93 20.08 -37.98
C GLU A 87 21.02 19.11 -36.80
N LYS A 88 22.20 18.99 -36.17
CA LYS A 88 22.40 18.19 -34.97
C LYS A 88 21.45 18.61 -33.85
N ALA A 89 21.32 19.92 -33.59
CA ALA A 89 20.43 20.44 -32.55
C ALA A 89 18.96 20.07 -32.83
N GLN A 90 18.51 20.18 -34.09
CA GLN A 90 17.15 19.78 -34.47
C GLN A 90 16.92 18.26 -34.30
N LEU A 91 17.90 17.44 -34.67
CA LEU A 91 17.82 15.98 -34.50
C LEU A 91 17.79 15.59 -33.02
N GLU A 92 18.61 16.22 -32.17
CA GLU A 92 18.58 16.01 -30.73
C GLU A 92 17.24 16.41 -30.10
N GLU A 93 16.63 17.49 -30.58
CA GLU A 93 15.29 17.91 -30.12
C GLU A 93 14.22 16.91 -30.53
N ARG A 94 14.23 16.45 -31.79
CA ARG A 94 13.32 15.41 -32.28
C ARG A 94 13.50 14.10 -31.54
N LEU A 95 14.74 13.70 -31.26
CA LEU A 95 15.05 12.51 -30.47
C LEU A 95 14.47 12.62 -29.06
N LYS A 96 14.71 13.75 -28.37
CA LYS A 96 14.15 14.00 -27.04
C LYS A 96 12.61 13.98 -27.05
N ALA A 97 11.98 14.51 -28.08
CA ALA A 97 10.52 14.46 -28.23
C ALA A 97 10.04 13.02 -28.39
N ALA A 98 10.66 12.24 -29.27
CA ALA A 98 10.34 10.83 -29.48
C ALA A 98 10.55 9.98 -28.23
N GLU A 99 11.65 10.19 -27.49
CA GLU A 99 11.93 9.50 -26.22
C GLU A 99 10.89 9.79 -25.15
N LYS A 100 10.44 11.06 -25.03
CA LYS A 100 9.35 11.44 -24.12
C LYS A 100 8.05 10.72 -24.49
N THR A 101 7.69 10.70 -25.77
CA THR A 101 6.50 9.99 -26.24
C THR A 101 6.60 8.49 -25.99
N LEU A 102 7.77 7.89 -26.25
CA LEU A 102 8.01 6.47 -25.99
C LEU A 102 7.84 6.14 -24.50
N LYS A 103 8.42 6.97 -23.61
CA LYS A 103 8.29 6.79 -22.16
C LYS A 103 6.84 6.87 -21.72
N PHE A 104 6.10 7.88 -22.20
CA PHE A 104 4.68 8.05 -21.91
C PHE A 104 3.84 6.86 -22.40
N LYS A 105 4.13 6.33 -23.59
CA LYS A 105 3.43 5.15 -24.13
C LYS A 105 3.75 3.88 -23.36
N LYS A 106 5.00 3.67 -22.95
CA LYS A 106 5.38 2.55 -22.07
C LYS A 106 4.65 2.60 -20.74
N GLN A 107 4.52 3.79 -20.15
CA GLN A 107 3.81 3.96 -18.88
C GLN A 107 2.31 3.65 -19.04
N GLN A 108 1.66 4.15 -20.10
CA GLN A 108 0.27 3.78 -20.42
C GLN A 108 0.08 2.27 -20.59
N ILE A 109 1.01 1.59 -21.26
CA ILE A 109 0.93 0.13 -21.43
C ILE A 109 1.00 -0.57 -20.07
N GLN A 110 1.88 -0.12 -19.17
CA GLN A 110 1.98 -0.69 -17.83
C GLN A 110 0.71 -0.44 -17.00
N GLU A 111 0.14 0.76 -17.07
CA GLU A 111 -1.12 1.10 -16.40
C GLU A 111 -2.27 0.23 -16.90
N LEU A 112 -2.41 0.07 -18.22
CA LEU A 112 -3.44 -0.79 -18.82
C LEU A 112 -3.25 -2.27 -18.49
N LEU A 113 -2.01 -2.75 -18.46
CA LEU A 113 -1.73 -4.14 -18.06
C LEU A 113 -2.10 -4.40 -16.60
N GLN A 114 -1.84 -3.43 -15.71
CA GLN A 114 -2.26 -3.53 -14.32
C GLN A 114 -3.79 -3.54 -14.20
N GLU A 115 -4.48 -2.65 -14.93
CA GLU A 115 -5.95 -2.59 -14.93
C GLU A 115 -6.57 -3.91 -15.43
N ILE A 116 -6.01 -4.51 -16.48
CA ILE A 116 -6.46 -5.82 -16.98
C ILE A 116 -6.25 -6.89 -15.90
N GLN A 117 -5.09 -6.93 -15.26
CA GLN A 117 -4.80 -7.91 -14.21
C GLN A 117 -5.74 -7.75 -13.00
N ASP A 118 -6.01 -6.51 -12.59
CA ASP A 118 -6.93 -6.22 -11.50
C ASP A 118 -8.35 -6.68 -11.89
N MET A 119 -8.79 -6.36 -13.10
CA MET A 119 -10.09 -6.80 -13.62
C MET A 119 -10.19 -8.34 -13.70
N ASP A 120 -9.16 -9.03 -14.19
CA ASP A 120 -9.13 -10.49 -14.23
C ASP A 120 -9.26 -11.09 -12.82
N SER A 121 -8.57 -10.53 -11.82
CA SER A 121 -8.68 -11.00 -10.44
C SER A 121 -10.08 -10.81 -9.86
N THR A 122 -10.74 -9.68 -10.14
CA THR A 122 -12.12 -9.43 -9.72
C THR A 122 -13.10 -10.37 -10.43
N TRP A 123 -12.88 -10.63 -11.70
CA TRP A 123 -13.67 -11.55 -12.49
C TRP A 123 -13.58 -12.98 -11.94
N GLU A 124 -12.38 -13.47 -11.66
CA GLU A 124 -12.18 -14.79 -11.04
C GLU A 124 -12.91 -14.93 -9.70
N SER A 125 -12.87 -13.89 -8.86
CA SER A 125 -13.62 -13.86 -7.59
C SER A 125 -15.12 -13.94 -7.82
N LEU A 126 -15.67 -13.17 -8.76
CA LEU A 126 -17.10 -13.17 -9.08
C LEU A 126 -17.56 -14.51 -9.65
N VAL A 127 -16.75 -15.17 -10.48
CA VAL A 127 -17.04 -16.50 -11.01
C VAL A 127 -17.13 -17.54 -9.88
N LEU A 128 -16.26 -17.45 -8.88
CA LEU A 128 -16.30 -18.34 -7.72
C LEU A 128 -17.56 -18.10 -6.87
N GLU A 129 -17.90 -16.84 -6.61
CA GLU A 129 -19.11 -16.45 -5.88
C GLU A 129 -20.39 -16.92 -6.60
N GLU A 130 -20.45 -16.75 -7.92
CA GLU A 130 -21.57 -17.22 -8.75
C GLU A 130 -21.76 -18.74 -8.61
N LYS A 131 -20.67 -19.50 -8.56
CA LYS A 131 -20.72 -20.96 -8.36
C LYS A 131 -21.32 -21.32 -7.00
N VAL A 132 -20.91 -20.64 -5.93
CA VAL A 132 -21.41 -20.88 -4.57
C VAL A 132 -22.91 -20.58 -4.50
N GLU A 133 -23.36 -19.44 -5.05
CA GLU A 133 -24.79 -19.09 -5.04
C GLU A 133 -25.62 -20.02 -5.94
N LYS A 134 -25.08 -20.51 -7.06
CA LYS A 134 -25.73 -21.57 -7.87
C LYS A 134 -25.92 -22.87 -7.08
N GLU A 135 -24.93 -23.28 -6.28
CA GLU A 135 -25.03 -24.47 -5.44
C GLU A 135 -26.07 -24.30 -4.32
N LYS A 136 -26.09 -23.13 -3.66
CA LYS A 136 -27.10 -22.77 -2.65
C LYS A 136 -28.51 -22.73 -3.24
N THR A 137 -28.66 -22.16 -4.44
CA THR A 137 -29.94 -22.16 -5.16
C THR A 137 -30.38 -23.59 -5.48
N ARG A 138 -29.47 -24.46 -5.94
CA ARG A 138 -29.77 -25.87 -6.21
C ARG A 138 -30.21 -26.62 -4.94
N HIS A 139 -29.53 -26.37 -3.83
CA HIS A 139 -29.89 -26.95 -2.53
C HIS A 139 -31.28 -26.50 -2.09
N MET A 140 -31.55 -25.18 -2.12
CA MET A 140 -32.86 -24.61 -1.78
C MET A 140 -33.98 -25.18 -2.66
N GLN A 141 -33.73 -25.29 -3.97
CA GLN A 141 -34.67 -25.90 -4.91
C GLN A 141 -34.95 -27.36 -4.54
N GLY A 142 -33.92 -28.13 -4.16
CA GLY A 142 -34.07 -29.49 -3.64
C GLY A 142 -34.99 -29.53 -2.42
N PHE A 143 -34.76 -28.66 -1.43
CA PHE A 143 -35.57 -28.55 -0.23
C PHE A 143 -37.04 -28.16 -0.53
N ILE A 144 -37.26 -27.24 -1.48
CA ILE A 144 -38.60 -26.88 -1.94
C ILE A 144 -39.30 -28.11 -2.55
N THR A 145 -38.60 -28.90 -3.37
CA THR A 145 -39.20 -30.09 -3.98
C THR A 145 -39.56 -31.16 -2.95
N THR A 146 -38.77 -31.33 -1.87
CA THR A 146 -39.10 -32.28 -0.79
C THR A 146 -40.31 -31.80 0.00
N LEU A 147 -40.35 -30.52 0.40
CA LEU A 147 -41.50 -29.94 1.10
C LEU A 147 -42.78 -30.01 0.28
N ASN A 148 -42.71 -29.74 -1.03
CA ASN A 148 -43.88 -29.85 -1.91
C ASN A 148 -44.41 -31.29 -1.99
N LYS A 149 -43.53 -32.29 -2.03
CA LYS A 149 -43.94 -33.71 -2.00
C LYS A 149 -44.61 -34.07 -0.67
N GLU A 150 -44.05 -33.59 0.44
CA GLU A 150 -44.64 -33.82 1.77
C GLU A 150 -46.01 -33.14 1.90
N ALA A 151 -46.14 -31.89 1.45
CA ALA A 151 -47.40 -31.16 1.44
C ALA A 151 -48.47 -31.89 0.61
N ALA A 152 -48.12 -32.38 -0.58
CA ALA A 152 -49.02 -33.17 -1.42
C ALA A 152 -49.48 -34.48 -0.74
N SER A 153 -48.54 -35.21 -0.12
CA SER A 153 -48.84 -36.43 0.65
C SER A 153 -49.76 -36.15 1.84
N MET A 154 -49.52 -35.07 2.58
CA MET A 154 -50.37 -34.66 3.69
C MET A 154 -51.77 -34.25 3.22
N GLN A 155 -51.87 -33.53 2.09
CA GLN A 155 -53.14 -33.15 1.50
C GLN A 155 -53.98 -34.38 1.08
N GLU A 156 -53.35 -35.41 0.51
CA GLU A 156 -54.02 -36.67 0.18
C GLU A 156 -54.54 -37.39 1.44
N LYS A 157 -53.72 -37.43 2.51
CA LYS A 157 -54.14 -38.01 3.79
C LYS A 157 -55.33 -37.27 4.39
N ILE A 158 -55.29 -35.93 4.39
CA ILE A 158 -56.42 -35.09 4.84
C ILE A 158 -57.66 -35.44 4.02
N GLY A 159 -57.58 -35.47 2.69
CA GLY A 159 -58.70 -35.83 1.82
C GLY A 159 -59.31 -37.20 2.14
N ARG A 160 -58.46 -38.22 2.39
CA ARG A 160 -58.93 -39.55 2.82
C ARG A 160 -59.67 -39.52 4.15
N VAL A 161 -59.10 -38.86 5.16
CA VAL A 161 -59.71 -38.76 6.51
C VAL A 161 -61.00 -37.95 6.46
N THR A 162 -61.03 -36.83 5.75
CA THR A 162 -62.24 -36.00 5.58
C THR A 162 -63.37 -36.80 4.93
N ASN A 163 -63.08 -37.62 3.92
CA ASN A 163 -64.08 -38.49 3.30
C ASN A 163 -64.64 -39.53 4.28
N GLN A 164 -63.77 -40.16 5.08
CA GLN A 164 -64.18 -41.11 6.12
C GLN A 164 -65.01 -40.44 7.22
N TYR A 165 -64.55 -39.29 7.73
CA TYR A 165 -65.25 -38.48 8.73
C TYR A 165 -66.65 -38.08 8.25
N THR A 166 -66.75 -37.60 7.01
CA THR A 166 -68.03 -37.22 6.40
C THR A 166 -68.98 -38.42 6.27
N LYS A 167 -68.45 -39.60 5.95
CA LYS A 167 -69.24 -40.85 5.91
C LYS A 167 -69.77 -41.20 7.30
N LEU A 168 -68.91 -41.17 8.32
CA LEU A 168 -69.29 -41.52 9.70
C LEU A 168 -70.33 -40.55 10.29
N ILE A 169 -70.19 -39.24 10.04
CA ILE A 169 -71.22 -38.24 10.44
C ILE A 169 -72.58 -38.61 9.86
N ARG A 170 -72.65 -38.98 8.57
CA ARG A 170 -73.91 -39.36 7.93
C ARG A 170 -74.51 -40.61 8.58
N GLU A 171 -73.69 -41.59 8.91
CA GLU A 171 -74.13 -42.83 9.58
C GLU A 171 -74.67 -42.54 11.00
N VAL A 172 -73.96 -41.76 11.81
CA VAL A 172 -74.37 -41.39 13.18
C VAL A 172 -75.69 -40.64 13.17
N ARG A 173 -75.82 -39.62 12.31
CA ARG A 173 -77.05 -38.82 12.21
C ARG A 173 -78.23 -39.63 11.69
N SER A 174 -78.00 -40.54 10.73
CA SER A 174 -79.04 -41.45 10.24
C SER A 174 -79.52 -42.41 11.34
N ALA A 175 -78.59 -42.96 12.14
CA ALA A 175 -78.93 -43.84 13.26
C ALA A 175 -79.72 -43.12 14.37
N GLN A 176 -79.43 -41.84 14.60
CA GLN A 176 -80.14 -41.01 15.59
C GLN A 176 -81.40 -40.33 15.05
N SER A 177 -81.72 -40.47 13.75
CA SER A 177 -82.83 -39.79 13.07
C SER A 177 -82.81 -38.26 13.23
N THR A 178 -81.61 -37.67 13.33
CA THR A 178 -81.41 -36.23 13.50
C THR A 178 -80.81 -35.62 12.23
N ARG A 179 -81.28 -34.42 11.86
CA ARG A 179 -80.75 -33.68 10.69
C ARG A 179 -79.67 -32.66 11.10
N SER A 180 -79.69 -32.22 12.35
CA SER A 180 -78.75 -31.26 12.93
C SER A 180 -77.50 -31.95 13.49
N ALA A 181 -76.44 -31.17 13.71
CA ALA A 181 -75.25 -31.64 14.38
C ALA A 181 -75.57 -32.12 15.81
N THR A 182 -74.97 -33.23 16.23
CA THR A 182 -75.16 -33.79 17.58
C THR A 182 -74.33 -33.02 18.61
N LEU A 183 -74.62 -33.20 19.90
CA LEU A 183 -73.84 -32.56 20.97
C LEU A 183 -72.39 -33.05 20.98
N GLU A 184 -72.17 -34.33 20.66
CA GLU A 184 -70.84 -34.93 20.55
C GLU A 184 -70.04 -34.32 19.40
N GLU A 185 -70.67 -34.10 18.24
CA GLU A 185 -70.03 -33.41 17.10
C GLU A 185 -69.62 -31.97 17.47
N GLN A 186 -70.44 -31.27 18.25
CA GLN A 186 -70.12 -29.92 18.74
C GLN A 186 -68.98 -29.93 19.75
N ASP A 187 -68.94 -30.88 20.70
CA ASP A 187 -67.83 -31.02 21.66
C ASP A 187 -66.51 -31.33 20.94
N ILE A 188 -66.53 -32.26 19.98
CA ILE A 188 -65.35 -32.61 19.17
C ILE A 188 -64.83 -31.37 18.46
N LYS A 189 -65.71 -30.60 17.78
CA LYS A 189 -65.31 -29.39 17.07
C LYS A 189 -64.74 -28.32 18.01
N LEU A 190 -65.33 -28.16 19.20
CA LEU A 190 -64.81 -27.24 20.21
C LEU A 190 -63.43 -27.67 20.71
N ARG A 191 -63.20 -28.97 20.90
CA ARG A 191 -61.89 -29.53 21.29
C ARG A 191 -60.84 -29.32 20.19
N GLU A 192 -61.21 -29.56 18.93
CA GLU A 192 -60.35 -29.32 17.77
C GLU A 192 -59.93 -27.85 17.67
N LEU A 193 -60.87 -26.90 17.83
CA LEU A 193 -60.57 -25.47 17.82
C LEU A 193 -59.63 -25.06 18.95
N LYS A 194 -59.82 -25.58 20.17
CA LYS A 194 -58.91 -25.33 21.29
C LYS A 194 -57.51 -25.87 21.02
N GLN A 195 -57.42 -27.06 20.44
CA GLN A 195 -56.13 -27.67 20.10
C GLN A 195 -55.44 -26.92 18.96
N PHE A 196 -56.18 -26.48 17.95
CA PHE A 196 -55.67 -25.65 16.86
C PHE A 196 -55.08 -24.34 17.38
N ASN A 197 -55.82 -23.64 18.26
CA ASN A 197 -55.33 -22.40 18.87
C ASN A 197 -54.03 -22.63 19.65
N LYS A 198 -53.99 -23.70 20.47
CA LYS A 198 -52.77 -24.10 21.18
C LYS A 198 -51.60 -24.43 20.24
N SER A 199 -51.88 -25.00 19.07
CA SER A 199 -50.85 -25.28 18.06
C SER A 199 -50.28 -24.00 17.44
N ILE A 200 -51.13 -22.99 17.20
CA ILE A 200 -50.69 -21.67 16.73
C ILE A 200 -49.81 -21.01 17.81
N ASP A 201 -50.26 -21.02 19.06
CA ASP A 201 -49.50 -20.45 20.18
C ASP A 201 -48.10 -21.08 20.28
N ASN A 202 -48.00 -22.39 20.14
CA ASN A 202 -46.72 -23.10 20.13
C ASN A 202 -45.83 -22.71 18.94
N MET A 203 -46.42 -22.54 17.75
CA MET A 203 -45.68 -22.15 16.55
C MET A 203 -45.14 -20.71 16.66
N LEU A 204 -45.96 -19.80 17.18
CA LEU A 204 -45.56 -18.41 17.43
C LEU A 204 -44.43 -18.34 18.45
N ASN A 205 -44.55 -19.06 19.57
CA ASN A 205 -43.47 -19.14 20.57
C ASN A 205 -42.17 -19.67 19.97
N LYS A 206 -42.23 -20.74 19.17
CA LYS A 206 -41.05 -21.30 18.51
C LYS A 206 -40.41 -20.32 17.53
N ALA A 207 -41.21 -19.61 16.74
CA ALA A 207 -40.69 -18.58 15.82
C ALA A 207 -39.99 -17.44 16.58
N MET A 208 -40.51 -17.05 17.74
CA MET A 208 -39.90 -16.04 18.62
C MET A 208 -38.63 -16.53 19.32
N GLU A 209 -38.48 -17.85 19.54
CA GLU A 209 -37.23 -18.45 20.03
C GLU A 209 -36.14 -18.45 18.95
N GLU A 210 -36.53 -18.67 17.69
CA GLU A 210 -35.62 -18.67 16.53
C GLU A 210 -35.18 -17.26 16.12
N ASP A 211 -36.07 -16.26 16.24
CA ASP A 211 -35.79 -14.86 15.97
C ASP A 211 -36.39 -13.94 17.07
N PRO A 212 -35.56 -13.48 18.02
CA PRO A 212 -36.01 -12.64 19.14
C PRO A 212 -36.60 -11.28 18.73
N ASP A 213 -36.27 -10.76 17.55
CA ASP A 213 -36.72 -9.44 17.08
C ASP A 213 -38.20 -9.47 16.65
N LEU A 214 -38.76 -10.66 16.39
CA LEU A 214 -40.19 -10.84 16.06
C LEU A 214 -41.12 -10.56 17.24
N ARG A 215 -40.65 -10.76 18.48
CA ARG A 215 -41.46 -10.64 19.69
C ARG A 215 -42.13 -9.26 19.84
N PRO A 216 -41.40 -8.13 19.82
CA PRO A 216 -42.02 -6.81 19.96
C PRO A 216 -43.02 -6.50 18.84
N VAL A 217 -42.74 -6.97 17.61
CA VAL A 217 -43.62 -6.78 16.45
C VAL A 217 -44.93 -7.53 16.64
N LEU A 218 -44.88 -8.80 17.03
CA LEU A 218 -46.09 -9.60 17.29
C LEU A 218 -46.90 -9.02 18.46
N GLU A 219 -46.23 -8.59 19.53
CA GLU A 219 -46.90 -8.04 20.70
C GLU A 219 -47.68 -6.76 20.37
N GLU A 220 -47.14 -5.90 19.50
CA GLU A 220 -47.87 -4.74 18.95
C GLU A 220 -49.13 -5.15 18.18
N TYR A 221 -49.06 -6.18 17.33
CA TYR A 221 -50.22 -6.66 16.57
C TYR A 221 -51.30 -7.27 17.47
N PHE A 222 -50.92 -8.06 18.48
CA PHE A 222 -51.86 -8.62 19.45
C PHE A 222 -52.55 -7.53 20.27
N GLN A 223 -51.82 -6.48 20.67
CA GLN A 223 -52.38 -5.31 21.34
C GLN A 223 -53.38 -4.56 20.44
N LYS A 224 -53.03 -4.28 19.18
CA LYS A 224 -53.94 -3.64 18.21
C LYS A 224 -55.21 -4.44 17.98
N ALA A 225 -55.11 -5.77 18.00
CA ALA A 225 -56.25 -6.68 17.81
C ALA A 225 -57.08 -6.91 19.09
N ASN A 226 -56.67 -6.37 20.24
CA ASN A 226 -57.24 -6.68 21.57
C ASN A 226 -57.27 -8.19 21.87
N LEU A 227 -56.24 -8.91 21.44
CA LEU A 227 -56.09 -10.35 21.67
C LEU A 227 -55.05 -10.62 22.76
N PRO A 228 -55.25 -11.65 23.61
CA PRO A 228 -54.24 -12.05 24.58
C PRO A 228 -53.01 -12.61 23.85
N PHE A 229 -51.83 -12.18 24.27
CA PHE A 229 -50.58 -12.70 23.76
C PHE A 229 -50.42 -14.18 24.13
N PRO A 230 -49.88 -15.04 23.24
CA PRO A 230 -49.75 -16.47 23.51
C PRO A 230 -48.94 -16.71 24.78
N PRO A 231 -49.41 -17.59 25.69
CA PRO A 231 -48.65 -17.94 26.88
C PRO A 231 -47.36 -18.69 26.49
N PRO A 232 -46.28 -18.57 27.27
CA PRO A 232 -45.06 -19.31 27.00
C PRO A 232 -45.34 -20.81 27.03
N THR A 233 -44.71 -21.53 26.10
CA THR A 233 -44.79 -22.99 25.95
C THR A 233 -44.48 -23.67 27.29
N SER A 234 -45.53 -24.10 27.98
CA SER A 234 -45.38 -24.95 29.16
C SER A 234 -44.93 -26.32 28.67
N THR A 235 -43.68 -26.68 28.95
CA THR A 235 -43.15 -28.04 28.74
C THR A 235 -44.03 -29.01 29.51
N ILE A 236 -44.96 -29.69 28.84
CA ILE A 236 -45.76 -30.75 29.45
C ILE A 236 -44.84 -31.97 29.60
N SER A 237 -44.08 -32.00 30.69
CA SER A 237 -43.46 -33.20 31.24
C SER A 237 -44.36 -33.75 32.33
N SER A 238 -45.52 -34.33 31.98
CA SER A 238 -46.29 -35.23 32.86
C SER A 238 -47.54 -35.78 32.16
N GLN A 239 -47.35 -36.78 31.30
CA GLN A 239 -48.39 -37.79 31.13
C GLN A 239 -48.06 -38.95 32.08
N GLY A 240 -48.95 -39.11 33.07
CA GLY A 240 -48.84 -40.10 34.14
C GLY A 240 -48.63 -41.50 33.60
N SER A 241 -47.57 -42.14 34.06
CA SER A 241 -47.38 -43.58 33.98
C SER A 241 -48.37 -44.24 34.92
N TYR A 242 -49.49 -44.73 34.40
CA TYR A 242 -50.29 -45.74 35.08
C TYR A 242 -49.49 -47.04 35.06
N LYS A 243 -48.68 -47.24 36.11
CA LYS A 243 -48.13 -48.56 36.46
C LYS A 243 -49.30 -49.46 36.83
N MET A 244 -49.73 -50.31 35.91
CA MET A 244 -50.55 -51.47 36.26
C MET A 244 -49.69 -52.40 37.13
N SER A 245 -50.07 -52.55 38.39
CA SER A 245 -49.52 -53.58 39.28
C SER A 245 -49.99 -54.95 38.80
N SER A 246 -49.09 -55.73 38.22
CA SER A 246 -49.32 -57.17 38.03
C SER A 246 -48.92 -57.91 39.30
N THR A 247 -49.89 -58.15 40.18
CA THR A 247 -49.82 -59.16 41.25
C THR A 247 -49.73 -60.53 40.59
N ARG A 248 -48.54 -61.12 40.61
CA ARG A 248 -48.30 -62.49 40.16
C ARG A 248 -48.37 -63.40 41.38
N SER A 249 -49.57 -63.87 41.69
CA SER A 249 -49.81 -65.01 42.57
C SER A 249 -49.65 -66.30 41.76
N SER A 250 -48.74 -67.17 42.18
CA SER A 250 -48.80 -68.61 41.87
C SER A 250 -48.05 -69.39 42.94
N LEU A 251 -48.83 -69.96 43.85
CA LEU A 251 -48.50 -71.07 44.75
C LEU A 251 -49.05 -72.36 44.12
N SER A 252 -48.32 -73.47 44.32
CA SER A 252 -48.68 -74.90 44.12
C SER A 252 -49.00 -75.36 42.68
N SER A 253 -48.55 -76.51 42.19
CA SER A 253 -48.12 -77.78 42.79
C SER A 253 -46.98 -78.43 42.02
#